data_AF-A0A269Z151-F1
#
_entry.id   AF-A0A269Z151-F1
#
_cell.length_a   1.000
_cell.length_b   1.000
_cell.length_c   1.000
_cell.angle_alpha   90.00
_cell.angle_beta   90.00
_cell.angle_gamma   90.00
#
_symmetry.space_group_name_H-M   'P 1'
#
loop_
_entity.id
_entity.type
_entity.pdbx_description
1 polymer ?
#
loop_
_entity_poly.entity_id
_entity_poly.type
_entity_poly.pdbx_seq_one_letter_code
_entity_poly.pdbx_strand_id
1 'polypeptide(L)'
;SINEILKHGDLGIATLTGSNGEVIFVDGKAYHANEHKDFIELKGDELTPYATVTKFTADTTYQTKDKSSEDVFDEVKENMLSENLFSAVKISGV
;
A
#
# COMPACT_ATOMS: atom_id res chain seq x y z
N SER A 1 -4.22 -16.26 4.17
CA SER A 1 -2.83 -16.20 3.67
C SER A 1 -2.69 -15.04 2.72
N ILE A 2 -1.47 -14.67 2.34
CA ILE A 2 -1.20 -13.62 1.36
C ILE A 2 -1.89 -13.88 0.02
N ASN A 3 -1.91 -15.13 -0.45
CA ASN A 3 -2.65 -15.52 -1.66
C ASN A 3 -4.16 -15.27 -1.56
N GLU A 4 -4.75 -15.35 -0.36
CA GLU A 4 -6.16 -15.00 -0.18
C GLU A 4 -6.36 -13.48 -0.30
N ILE A 5 -5.48 -12.70 0.33
CA ILE A 5 -5.53 -11.24 0.27
C ILE A 5 -5.39 -10.72 -1.17
N LEU A 6 -4.48 -11.31 -1.98
CA LEU A 6 -4.27 -10.94 -3.38
C LEU A 6 -5.51 -11.17 -4.28
N LYS A 7 -6.50 -11.96 -3.86
CA LYS A 7 -7.78 -12.08 -4.57
C LYS A 7 -8.65 -10.82 -4.43
N HIS A 8 -8.42 -10.05 -3.37
CA HIS A 8 -9.23 -8.88 -3.01
C HIS A 8 -8.61 -7.56 -3.45
N GLY A 9 -7.31 -7.52 -3.78
CA GLY A 9 -6.66 -6.30 -4.23
C GLY A 9 -5.23 -6.48 -4.71
N ASP A 10 -4.73 -5.47 -5.41
CA ASP A 10 -3.40 -5.39 -6.02
C ASP A 10 -2.55 -4.23 -5.46
N LEU A 11 -3.12 -3.41 -4.57
CA LEU A 11 -2.46 -2.35 -3.82
C LEU A 11 -2.92 -2.35 -2.36
N GLY A 12 -1.99 -2.13 -1.43
CA GLY A 12 -2.31 -2.05 -0.01
C GLY A 12 -1.15 -2.35 0.93
N ILE A 13 -1.49 -2.56 2.20
CA ILE A 13 -0.55 -2.76 3.31
C ILE A 13 -1.03 -3.88 4.24
N ALA A 14 -0.08 -4.59 4.85
CA ALA A 14 -0.34 -5.57 5.91
C ALA A 14 0.89 -5.78 6.80
N THR A 15 0.78 -6.71 7.76
CA THR A 15 1.92 -7.29 8.49
C THR A 15 1.79 -8.82 8.50
N LEU A 16 2.83 -9.56 8.88
CA LEU A 16 2.76 -11.01 9.05
C LEU A 16 2.40 -11.41 10.49
N THR A 17 2.17 -12.71 10.73
CA THR A 17 1.90 -13.27 12.06
C THR A 17 2.88 -12.74 13.11
N GLY A 18 2.35 -12.33 14.27
CA GLY A 18 3.16 -11.72 15.34
C GLY A 18 3.57 -10.27 15.08
N SER A 19 2.93 -9.60 14.11
CA SER A 19 3.32 -8.27 13.64
C SER A 19 4.76 -8.24 13.10
N ASN A 20 5.17 -9.31 12.43
CA ASN A 20 6.52 -9.45 11.89
C ASN A 20 6.67 -8.63 10.60
N GLY A 21 7.27 -7.45 10.74
CA GLY A 21 7.63 -6.58 9.63
C GLY A 21 6.43 -6.01 8.87
N GLU A 22 6.74 -5.43 7.71
CA GLU A 22 5.79 -4.71 6.87
C GLU A 22 5.56 -5.48 5.57
N VAL A 23 4.31 -5.61 5.16
CA VAL A 23 3.92 -6.19 3.88
C VAL A 23 3.39 -5.10 2.97
N ILE A 24 3.96 -5.00 1.78
CA ILE A 24 3.59 -4.02 0.75
C ILE A 24 2.97 -4.78 -0.42
N PHE A 25 1.72 -4.46 -0.74
CA PHE A 25 1.09 -4.92 -1.97
C PHE A 25 1.23 -3.83 -3.02
N VAL A 26 1.90 -4.14 -4.12
CA VAL A 26 2.06 -3.23 -5.25
C VAL A 26 2.10 -4.01 -6.55
N ASP A 27 1.32 -3.55 -7.53
CA ASP A 27 1.21 -4.13 -8.86
C ASP A 27 0.91 -5.64 -8.83
N GLY A 28 0.02 -6.06 -7.91
CA GLY A 28 -0.45 -7.44 -7.77
C GLY A 28 0.55 -8.39 -7.11
N LYS A 29 1.67 -7.88 -6.60
CA LYS A 29 2.69 -8.64 -5.88
C LYS A 29 2.72 -8.24 -4.42
N ALA A 30 3.13 -9.18 -3.56
CA ALA A 30 3.30 -8.95 -2.13
C ALA A 30 4.78 -9.03 -1.77
N TYR A 31 5.30 -7.96 -1.19
CA TYR A 31 6.68 -7.87 -0.70
C TYR A 31 6.69 -7.76 0.82
N HIS A 32 7.73 -8.27 1.45
CA HIS A 32 7.92 -8.19 2.90
C HIS A 32 9.28 -7.59 3.22
N ALA A 33 9.26 -6.61 4.12
CA ALA A 33 10.43 -5.99 4.72
C ALA A 33 10.45 -6.28 6.23
N ASN A 34 11.56 -6.80 6.75
CA ASN A 34 11.69 -7.14 8.18
C ASN A 34 12.68 -6.24 8.94
N GLU A 35 12.77 -6.43 10.25
CA GLU A 35 13.69 -5.69 11.13
C GLU A 35 15.19 -5.99 10.88
N HIS A 36 15.47 -7.09 10.18
CA HIS A 36 16.83 -7.50 9.81
C HIS A 36 17.29 -6.91 8.47
N LYS A 37 16.48 -6.04 7.84
CA LYS A 37 16.72 -5.41 6.53
C LYS A 37 16.63 -6.39 5.36
N ASP A 38 15.96 -7.53 5.54
CA ASP A 38 15.61 -8.38 4.42
C ASP A 38 14.41 -7.79 3.67
N PHE A 39 14.46 -7.87 2.35
CA PHE A 39 13.36 -7.48 1.47
C PHE A 39 13.13 -8.58 0.44
N ILE A 40 11.96 -9.23 0.49
CA ILE A 40 11.64 -10.39 -0.35
C ILE A 40 10.25 -10.29 -0.96
N GLU A 41 10.05 -10.94 -2.11
CA GLU A 41 8.71 -11.26 -2.62
C GLU A 41 8.18 -12.49 -1.88
N LEU A 42 6.97 -12.39 -1.32
CA LEU A 42 6.33 -13.45 -0.54
C LEU A 42 5.83 -14.57 -1.47
N LYS A 43 5.80 -15.80 -0.94
CA LYS A 43 5.36 -16.99 -1.70
C LYS A 43 3.84 -17.13 -1.76
N GLY A 44 3.14 -16.52 -0.80
CA GLY A 44 1.69 -16.45 -0.75
C GLY A 44 1.03 -17.31 0.32
N ASP A 45 1.75 -18.25 0.94
CA ASP A 45 1.27 -19.10 2.03
C ASP A 45 1.39 -18.45 3.42
N GLU A 46 2.20 -17.39 3.54
CA GLU A 46 2.37 -16.62 4.75
C GLU A 46 1.01 -16.08 5.26
N LEU A 47 0.87 -16.01 6.57
CA LEU A 47 -0.36 -15.55 7.22
C LEU A 47 -0.21 -14.12 7.71
N THR A 48 -1.31 -13.38 7.62
CA THR A 48 -1.40 -12.01 8.10
C THR A 48 -2.54 -11.92 9.13
N PRO A 49 -2.31 -11.26 10.28
CA PRO A 49 -3.37 -10.97 11.24
C PRO A 49 -4.23 -9.77 10.81
N TYR A 50 -3.71 -8.91 9.92
CA TYR A 50 -4.38 -7.70 9.45
C TYR A 50 -3.83 -7.24 8.10
N ALA A 51 -4.73 -6.95 7.18
CA ALA A 51 -4.41 -6.40 5.86
C ALA A 51 -5.52 -5.43 5.40
N THR A 52 -5.12 -4.39 4.69
CA THR A 52 -6.02 -3.52 3.92
C THR A 52 -5.54 -3.48 2.49
N VAL A 53 -6.37 -3.95 1.55
CA VAL A 53 -6.08 -3.96 0.12
C VAL A 53 -7.28 -3.48 -0.69
N THR A 54 -7.01 -3.00 -1.89
CA THR A 54 -8.03 -2.66 -2.88
C THR A 54 -7.59 -3.09 -4.27
N LYS A 55 -8.55 -3.27 -5.18
CA LYS A 55 -8.29 -3.34 -6.62
C LYS A 55 -8.14 -1.92 -7.11
N PHE A 56 -6.90 -1.46 -7.21
CA PHE A 56 -6.61 -0.05 -7.43
C PHE A 56 -7.00 0.38 -8.85
N THR A 57 -7.79 1.44 -8.93
CA THR A 57 -8.10 2.15 -10.17
C THR A 57 -8.09 3.63 -9.84
N ALA A 58 -7.23 4.39 -10.50
CA ALA A 58 -7.08 5.81 -10.19
C ALA A 58 -8.24 6.62 -10.79
N ASP A 59 -9.02 7.28 -9.94
CA ASP A 59 -10.05 8.23 -10.38
C ASP A 59 -9.42 9.57 -10.81
N THR A 60 -8.35 9.97 -10.13
CA THR A 60 -7.58 11.21 -10.39
C THR A 60 -6.10 10.87 -10.52
N THR A 61 -5.41 11.52 -11.46
CA THR A 61 -3.95 11.43 -11.62
C THR A 61 -3.38 12.82 -11.85
N TYR A 62 -2.33 13.17 -11.11
CA TYR A 62 -1.62 14.44 -11.24
C TYR A 62 -0.14 14.28 -10.90
N GLN A 63 0.65 15.31 -11.16
CA GLN A 63 2.09 15.35 -10.90
C GLN A 63 2.37 16.32 -9.76
N THR A 64 3.33 15.96 -8.90
CA THR A 64 3.84 16.81 -7.82
C THR A 64 5.37 16.74 -7.79
N LYS A 65 6.03 17.78 -7.28
CA LYS A 65 7.50 17.88 -7.22
C LYS A 65 7.94 18.85 -6.14
N ASP A 66 9.16 18.66 -5.63
CA ASP A 66 9.85 19.60 -4.75
C ASP A 66 9.04 20.00 -3.50
N LYS A 67 8.34 19.03 -2.90
CA LYS A 67 7.45 19.20 -1.74
C LYS A 67 7.82 18.26 -0.60
N SER A 68 7.50 18.65 0.63
CA SER A 68 7.60 17.78 1.80
C SER A 68 6.51 16.70 1.80
N SER A 69 6.64 15.69 2.67
CA SER A 69 5.59 14.69 2.88
C SER A 69 4.25 15.31 3.29
N GLU A 70 4.32 16.34 4.13
CA GLU A 70 3.18 17.09 4.66
C GLU A 70 2.48 17.86 3.55
N ASP A 71 3.24 18.57 2.71
CA ASP A 71 2.67 19.32 1.58
C ASP A 71 2.05 18.39 0.52
N VAL A 72 2.65 17.22 0.29
CA VAL A 72 2.07 16.20 -0.60
C VAL A 72 0.79 15.60 0.00
N PHE A 73 0.74 15.39 1.32
CA PHE A 73 -0.47 14.92 1.98
C PHE A 73 -1.61 15.94 1.89
N ASP A 74 -1.32 17.23 2.04
CA ASP A 74 -2.30 18.29 1.85
C ASP A 74 -2.81 18.34 0.40
N GLU A 75 -1.91 18.22 -0.59
CA GLU A 75 -2.30 18.13 -2.00
C GLU A 75 -3.17 16.91 -2.30
N VAL A 76 -2.91 15.76 -1.67
CA VAL A 76 -3.77 14.58 -1.76
C VAL A 76 -5.17 14.86 -1.22
N LYS A 77 -5.30 15.58 -0.10
CA LYS A 77 -6.61 15.99 0.47
C LYS A 77 -7.38 16.95 -0.43
N GLU A 78 -6.67 17.85 -1.12
CA GLU A 78 -7.30 18.77 -2.09
C GLU A 78 -7.83 18.05 -3.33
N ASN A 79 -7.22 16.92 -3.71
CA ASN A 79 -7.57 16.16 -4.91
C ASN A 79 -8.48 14.94 -4.66
N MET A 80 -8.68 14.53 -3.41
CA MET A 80 -9.64 13.46 -3.08
C MET A 80 -11.08 13.98 -3.05
N LEU A 81 -12.04 13.08 -3.23
CA LEU A 81 -13.45 13.45 -3.26
C LEU A 81 -13.95 14.07 -1.94
N SER A 82 -13.52 13.52 -0.81
CA SER A 82 -13.87 14.01 0.53
C SER A 82 -13.01 13.34 1.60
N GLU A 83 -12.65 14.08 2.65
CA GLU A 83 -11.98 13.54 3.84
C GLU A 83 -12.88 12.59 4.67
N ASN A 84 -14.20 12.59 4.42
CA ASN A 84 -15.14 11.70 5.09
C ASN A 84 -15.26 10.31 4.41
N LEU A 85 -14.47 10.05 3.38
CA LEU A 85 -14.45 8.81 2.62
C LEU A 85 -13.07 8.15 2.70
N PHE A 86 -13.05 6.83 2.59
CA PHE A 86 -11.80 6.12 2.35
C PHE A 86 -11.30 6.40 0.93
N SER A 87 -10.00 6.64 0.80
CA SER A 87 -9.30 6.80 -0.46
C SER A 87 -8.04 5.93 -0.46
N ALA A 88 -7.63 5.46 -1.64
CA ALA A 88 -6.34 4.81 -1.85
C ALA A 88 -5.44 5.73 -2.67
N VAL A 89 -4.14 5.74 -2.37
CA VAL A 89 -3.17 6.58 -3.08
C VAL A 89 -1.96 5.74 -3.51
N LYS A 90 -1.44 6.04 -4.69
CA LYS A 90 -0.17 5.52 -5.20
C LYS A 90 0.67 6.71 -5.66
N ILE A 91 1.85 6.86 -5.07
CA ILE A 91 2.83 7.87 -5.47
C ILE A 91 4.04 7.13 -6.02
N SER A 92 4.46 7.47 -7.23
CA SER A 92 5.62 6.89 -7.91
C SER A 92 6.49 7.99 -8.47
N GLY A 93 7.80 7.90 -8.26
CA GLY A 93 8.75 8.94 -8.65
C GLY A 93 10.20 8.47 -8.61
N VAL A 94 11.11 9.44 -8.55
CA VAL A 94 12.57 9.28 -8.54
C VAL A 94 13.12 9.47 -7.13
#